data_AF-A0A8S9UIN9-F1
#
_entry.id   AF-A0A8S9UIN9-F1
#
_cell.length_a   1.000
_cell.length_b   1.000
_cell.length_c   1.000
_cell.angle_alpha   90.00
_cell.angle_beta   90.00
_cell.angle_gamma   90.00
#
_symmetry.space_group_name_H-M   'P 1'
#
loop_
_entity.id
_entity.type
_entity.pdbx_description
1 polymer ?
#
loop_
_entity_poly.entity_id
_entity_poly.type
_entity_poly.pdbx_seq_one_letter_code
_entity_poly.pdbx_strand_id
1 'polypeptide(L)'
;MRAHKGFYNWITTLSPPAVSSRGNRLATEEINGSHERVTTERWLQDRQGKSLRQMWLGLSQSERDLHLQSVEDPGFNLDDYPQGIQDSRNDPPCYPYRGRPADTPTVFKTQLLFYRSRPAQKHQPTERLANSSIYMTN
;
A
#
# COMPACT_ATOMS: atom_id res chain seq x y z
N MET A 1 9.61 11.90 8.00
CA MET A 1 9.10 11.28 6.75
C MET A 1 10.13 11.52 5.66
N ARG A 2 10.46 10.51 4.85
CA ARG A 2 11.56 10.60 3.89
C ARG A 2 11.26 9.83 2.61
N ALA A 3 11.84 10.25 1.49
CA ALA A 3 11.85 9.51 0.24
C ALA A 3 13.29 9.24 -0.21
N HIS A 4 13.50 8.16 -0.95
CA HIS A 4 14.78 7.80 -1.57
C HIS A 4 15.14 8.80 -2.68
N LYS A 5 16.43 9.06 -2.92
CA LYS A 5 16.87 9.99 -3.99
C LYS A 5 16.30 9.65 -5.38
N GLY A 6 16.10 8.38 -5.68
CA GLY A 6 15.43 7.91 -6.91
C GLY A 6 14.02 8.50 -7.13
N PHE A 7 13.25 8.75 -6.07
CA PHE A 7 11.95 9.45 -6.19
C PHE A 7 12.11 10.88 -6.71
N TYR A 8 13.11 11.62 -6.21
CA TYR A 8 13.39 12.97 -6.66
C TYR A 8 13.96 12.99 -8.07
N ASN A 9 14.81 12.01 -8.42
CA ASN A 9 15.29 11.83 -9.78
C ASN A 9 14.14 11.56 -10.76
N TRP A 10 13.15 10.77 -10.36
CA TRP A 10 11.95 10.60 -11.17
C TRP A 10 11.19 11.92 -11.34
N ILE A 11 11.04 12.74 -10.28
CA ILE A 11 10.36 14.05 -10.38
C ILE A 11 11.03 14.98 -11.40
N THR A 12 12.36 14.97 -11.54
CA THR A 12 13.05 15.84 -12.51
C THR A 12 12.76 15.43 -13.97
N THR A 13 12.31 14.20 -14.20
CA THR A 13 11.86 13.73 -15.54
C THR A 13 10.44 14.17 -15.90
N LEU A 14 9.65 14.64 -14.92
CA LEU A 14 8.27 15.06 -15.14
C LEU A 14 8.20 16.46 -15.74
N SER A 15 7.25 16.65 -16.65
CA SER A 15 6.94 17.96 -17.26
C SER A 15 5.70 18.60 -16.62
N PRO A 16 5.55 19.93 -16.71
CA PRO A 16 4.31 20.61 -16.34
C PRO A 16 3.10 20.03 -17.13
N PRO A 17 1.90 19.95 -16.53
CA PRO A 17 1.51 20.45 -15.21
C PRO A 17 1.72 19.44 -14.06
N ALA A 18 2.28 18.25 -14.32
CA ALA A 18 2.42 17.19 -13.30
C ALA A 18 3.32 17.62 -12.13
N VAL A 19 4.36 18.40 -12.42
CA VAL A 19 5.24 19.02 -11.42
C VAL A 19 5.30 20.53 -11.64
N SER A 20 5.33 21.29 -10.54
CA SER A 20 5.52 22.75 -10.60
C SER A 20 7.01 23.07 -10.74
N SER A 21 7.36 24.24 -11.28
CA SER A 21 8.76 24.70 -11.35
C SER A 21 9.43 24.70 -9.97
N ARG A 22 8.68 25.03 -8.91
CA ARG A 22 9.17 24.96 -7.52
C ARG A 22 9.44 23.52 -7.08
N GLY A 23 8.56 22.58 -7.42
CA GLY A 23 8.72 21.17 -7.08
C GLY A 23 9.90 20.52 -7.81
N ASN A 24 10.08 20.84 -9.09
CA ASN A 24 11.22 20.36 -9.87
C ASN A 24 12.55 20.92 -9.32
N ARG A 25 12.58 22.22 -8.98
CA ARG A 25 13.75 22.83 -8.33
C ARG A 25 14.09 22.15 -6.99
N LEU A 26 13.09 21.93 -6.13
CA LEU A 26 13.30 21.24 -4.85
C LEU A 26 13.83 19.81 -5.04
N ALA A 27 13.31 19.06 -6.02
CA ALA A 27 13.80 17.72 -6.32
C ALA A 27 15.27 17.74 -6.77
N THR A 28 15.64 18.70 -7.62
CA THR A 28 17.02 18.89 -8.07
C THR A 28 17.95 19.26 -6.91
N GLU A 29 17.51 20.18 -6.03
CA GLU A 29 18.27 20.60 -4.86
C GLU A 29 18.45 19.45 -3.84
N GLU A 30 17.44 18.58 -3.65
CA GLU A 30 17.55 17.39 -2.79
C GLU A 30 18.56 16.38 -3.34
N ILE A 31 18.56 16.12 -4.65
CA ILE A 31 19.55 15.22 -5.29
C ILE A 31 20.97 15.72 -5.02
N ASN A 32 21.19 17.02 -5.17
CA ASN A 32 22.46 17.70 -4.96
C ASN A 32 22.82 17.87 -3.47
N GLY A 33 21.90 17.56 -2.54
CA GLY A 33 22.11 17.77 -1.10
C GLY A 33 22.20 19.25 -0.71
N SER A 34 21.54 20.14 -1.45
CA SER A 34 21.60 21.60 -1.28
C SER A 34 20.63 22.15 -0.23
N HIS A 35 19.83 21.28 0.42
CA HIS A 35 18.88 21.68 1.48
C HIS A 35 18.98 20.80 2.71
N GLU A 36 18.55 21.37 3.84
CA GLU A 36 18.30 20.61 5.06
C GLU A 36 17.16 19.61 4.85
N ARG A 37 17.34 18.41 5.41
CA ARG A 37 16.36 17.33 5.40
C ARG A 37 14.95 17.79 5.80
N VAL A 38 14.84 18.66 6.82
CA VAL A 38 13.55 19.16 7.34
C VAL A 38 12.73 19.90 6.27
N THR A 39 13.40 20.62 5.37
CA THR A 39 12.75 21.32 4.25
C THR A 39 12.02 20.34 3.35
N THR A 40 12.70 19.25 3.00
CA THR A 40 12.18 18.21 2.12
C THR A 40 11.10 17.38 2.82
N GLU A 41 11.26 17.08 4.11
CA GLU A 41 10.23 16.38 4.88
C GLU A 41 8.92 17.17 4.96
N ARG A 42 9.00 18.51 5.09
CA ARG A 42 7.83 19.40 5.08
C ARG A 42 7.18 19.43 3.69
N TRP A 43 7.97 19.60 2.64
CA TRP A 43 7.46 19.64 1.27
C TRP A 43 6.75 18.34 0.87
N LEU A 44 7.26 17.18 1.29
CA LEU A 44 6.59 15.90 1.08
C LEU A 44 5.18 15.86 1.70
N GLN A 45 4.92 16.61 2.77
CA GLN A 45 3.62 16.68 3.44
C GLN A 45 2.65 17.68 2.81
N ASP A 46 3.15 18.58 1.96
CA ASP A 46 2.34 19.53 1.21
C ASP A 46 1.49 18.84 0.13
N ARG A 47 0.52 19.58 -0.42
CA ARG A 47 -0.42 19.06 -1.44
C ARG A 47 0.30 18.47 -2.65
N GLN A 48 1.32 19.16 -3.17
CA GLN A 48 2.08 18.69 -4.33
C GLN A 48 2.93 17.46 -3.98
N GLY A 49 3.65 17.48 -2.86
CA GLY A 49 4.43 16.32 -2.40
C GLY A 49 3.56 15.08 -2.24
N LYS A 50 2.38 15.21 -1.61
CA LYS A 50 1.40 14.13 -1.50
C LYS A 50 0.96 13.58 -2.85
N SER A 51 0.62 14.46 -3.80
CA SER A 51 0.19 14.06 -5.14
C SER A 51 1.30 13.33 -5.91
N LEU A 52 2.55 13.84 -5.85
CA LEU A 52 3.70 13.20 -6.49
C LEU A 52 3.99 11.82 -5.89
N ARG A 53 3.88 11.66 -4.56
CA ARG A 53 4.01 10.35 -3.93
C ARG A 53 2.91 9.38 -4.36
N GLN A 54 1.67 9.83 -4.47
CA GLN A 54 0.59 8.96 -4.96
C GLN A 54 0.86 8.49 -6.38
N MET A 55 1.34 9.38 -7.25
CA MET A 55 1.74 9.01 -8.62
C MET A 55 2.90 8.02 -8.62
N TRP A 56 3.93 8.25 -7.80
CA TRP A 56 5.07 7.33 -7.64
C TRP A 56 4.65 5.94 -7.13
N LEU A 57 3.76 5.89 -6.14
CA LEU A 57 3.22 4.63 -5.61
C LEU A 57 2.28 3.94 -6.61
N GLY A 58 1.73 4.68 -7.57
CA GLY A 58 0.95 4.14 -8.68
C GLY A 58 1.78 3.50 -9.79
N LEU A 59 3.10 3.74 -9.84
CA LEU A 59 3.99 3.05 -10.76
C LEU A 59 4.07 1.55 -10.44
N SER A 60 4.44 0.73 -11.42
CA SER A 60 4.84 -0.65 -11.17
C SER A 60 6.16 -0.68 -10.37
N GLN A 61 6.43 -1.79 -9.69
CA GLN A 61 7.69 -1.94 -8.96
C GLN A 61 8.90 -1.86 -9.90
N SER A 62 8.82 -2.50 -11.08
CA SER A 62 9.88 -2.44 -12.09
C SER A 62 10.19 -1.03 -12.57
N GLU A 63 9.18 -0.17 -12.74
CA GLU A 63 9.40 1.24 -13.11
C GLU A 63 10.08 2.01 -11.98
N ARG A 64 9.68 1.77 -10.72
CA ARG A 64 10.36 2.37 -9.57
C ARG A 64 11.81 1.92 -9.49
N ASP A 65 12.08 0.62 -9.67
CA ASP A 65 13.43 0.06 -9.54
C ASP A 65 14.41 0.72 -10.51
N LEU A 66 13.98 1.06 -11.75
CA LEU A 66 14.80 1.81 -12.70
C LEU A 66 15.27 3.16 -12.12
N HIS A 67 14.38 3.86 -11.42
CA HIS A 67 14.71 5.14 -10.79
C HIS A 67 15.47 4.97 -9.47
N LEU A 68 15.15 3.95 -8.67
CA LEU A 68 15.84 3.66 -7.41
C LEU A 68 17.29 3.24 -7.64
N GLN A 69 17.57 2.46 -8.67
CA GLN A 69 18.93 2.04 -9.02
C GLN A 69 19.76 3.14 -9.70
N SER A 70 19.10 4.16 -10.27
CA SER A 70 19.78 5.24 -11.00
C SER A 70 20.55 6.22 -10.11
N VAL A 71 20.23 6.29 -8.81
CA VAL A 71 20.86 7.22 -7.87
C VAL A 71 21.10 6.53 -6.54
N GLU A 72 22.33 6.59 -6.04
CA GLU A 72 22.69 6.09 -4.71
C GLU A 72 22.11 6.99 -3.60
N ASP A 73 21.50 6.37 -2.60
CA ASP A 73 21.10 7.02 -1.35
C ASP A 73 21.49 6.13 -0.16
N PRO A 74 22.78 6.12 0.25
CA PRO A 74 23.30 5.20 1.26
C PRO A 74 22.64 5.37 2.64
N GLY A 75 21.97 6.49 2.88
CA GLY A 75 21.26 6.70 4.14
C GLY A 75 19.87 6.04 4.18
N PHE A 76 19.33 5.58 3.06
CA PHE A 76 17.96 5.08 2.94
C PHE A 76 17.94 3.56 2.85
N ASN A 77 17.18 2.90 3.73
CA ASN A 77 17.06 1.43 3.70
C ASN A 77 15.98 0.99 2.72
N LEU A 78 16.37 0.51 1.54
CA LEU A 78 15.44 -0.03 0.55
C LEU A 78 14.87 -1.42 0.94
N ASP A 79 15.52 -2.16 1.83
CA ASP A 79 15.01 -3.47 2.28
C ASP A 79 13.73 -3.30 3.12
N ASP A 80 13.73 -2.31 4.01
CA ASP A 80 12.56 -1.98 4.85
C ASP A 80 11.49 -1.20 4.05
N TYR A 81 11.92 -0.44 3.04
CA TYR A 81 11.08 0.46 2.26
C TYR A 81 11.30 0.30 0.75
N PRO A 82 10.90 -0.85 0.16
CA PRO A 82 11.17 -1.18 -1.25
C PRO A 82 10.48 -0.24 -2.24
N GLN A 83 9.42 0.44 -1.80
CA GLN A 83 8.76 1.51 -2.56
C GLN A 83 9.56 2.83 -2.57
N GLY A 84 10.67 2.94 -1.84
CA GLY A 84 11.47 4.17 -1.75
C GLY A 84 10.82 5.32 -0.97
N ILE A 85 9.79 5.04 -0.17
CA ILE A 85 9.08 6.02 0.68
C ILE A 85 9.00 5.47 2.10
N GLN A 86 9.53 6.25 3.04
CA GLN A 86 9.47 6.01 4.48
C GLN A 86 8.50 7.01 5.11
N ASP A 87 7.33 6.54 5.54
CA ASP A 87 6.30 7.36 6.17
C ASP A 87 6.03 6.87 7.60
N SER A 88 6.61 7.57 8.57
CA SER A 88 6.54 7.23 10.00
C SER A 88 5.12 7.07 10.57
N ARG A 89 4.06 7.52 9.87
CA ARG A 89 2.66 7.33 10.28
C ARG A 89 2.07 5.99 9.80
N ASN A 90 2.56 5.49 8.67
CA ASN A 90 2.10 4.28 8.02
C ASN A 90 3.11 3.12 8.18
N ASP A 91 4.34 3.43 8.58
CA ASP A 91 5.38 2.44 8.81
C ASP A 91 5.06 1.63 10.08
N PRO A 92 5.29 0.30 10.07
CA PRO A 92 5.21 -0.51 11.27
C PRO A 92 6.05 0.14 12.37
N PRO A 93 5.55 0.19 13.62
CA PRO A 93 6.32 0.76 14.71
C PRO A 93 7.64 0.00 14.80
N CYS A 94 8.74 0.73 14.60
CA CYS A 94 10.10 0.20 14.72
C CYS A 94 10.43 0.01 16.20
N TYR A 95 9.69 -0.86 16.87
CA TYR A 95 10.08 -1.38 18.17
C TYR A 95 11.12 -2.45 17.92
N PRO A 96 12.33 -2.37 18.53
CA PRO A 96 13.23 -3.50 18.50
C PRO A 96 12.49 -4.70 19.07
N TYR A 97 12.44 -5.78 18.29
CA TYR A 97 11.88 -7.06 18.70
C TYR A 97 12.65 -7.55 19.94
N ARG A 98 12.18 -7.17 21.14
CA ARG A 98 12.63 -7.80 22.38
C ARG A 98 11.97 -9.17 22.39
N GLY A 99 12.68 -10.15 21.85
CA GLY A 99 12.29 -11.55 21.92
C GLY A 99 11.91 -11.92 23.35
N ARG A 100 10.61 -12.10 23.58
CA ARG A 100 10.13 -12.98 24.63
C ARG A 100 9.69 -14.26 23.91
N PRO A 101 10.28 -15.43 24.21
CA PRO A 101 9.60 -16.66 23.86
C PRO A 101 8.27 -16.64 24.63
N ALA A 102 7.15 -16.58 23.91
CA ALA A 102 5.88 -16.92 24.51
C ALA A 102 5.93 -18.43 24.75
N ASP A 103 6.17 -18.80 26.01
CA ASP A 103 6.03 -20.17 26.49
C ASP A 103 4.71 -20.72 25.96
N THR A 104 4.82 -21.78 25.15
CA THR A 104 3.68 -22.60 24.74
C THR A 104 3.32 -23.47 25.94
N PRO A 105 2.13 -23.34 26.56
CA PRO A 105 1.64 -24.40 27.41
C PRO A 105 0.95 -25.43 26.52
N THR A 106 1.67 -26.55 26.35
CA THR A 106 1.20 -27.92 26.20
C THR A 106 -0.32 -28.13 26.04
N VAL A 107 -0.67 -28.69 24.89
CA VAL A 107 -1.95 -29.32 24.58
C VAL A 107 -2.34 -30.33 25.67
N PHE A 108 -3.42 -30.06 26.42
CA PHE A 108 -4.21 -31.11 27.08
C PHE A 108 -5.36 -31.49 26.16
N LYS A 109 -5.12 -32.50 25.32
CA LYS A 109 -6.18 -33.30 24.68
C LYS A 109 -6.57 -34.41 25.67
N THR A 110 -7.87 -34.74 25.69
CA THR A 110 -8.54 -36.03 26.01
C THR A 110 -9.73 -35.77 26.96
N GLN A 111 -10.99 -36.14 26.70
CA GLN A 111 -11.69 -36.73 25.55
C GLN A 111 -13.21 -36.52 25.75
N LEU A 112 -13.92 -36.37 24.62
CA LEU A 112 -15.23 -36.94 24.27
C LEU A 112 -16.35 -37.01 25.31
N LEU A 113 -17.45 -36.29 25.02
CA LEU A 113 -18.77 -36.96 24.95
C LEU A 113 -19.56 -36.42 23.75
N PHE A 114 -19.88 -37.37 22.88
CA PHE A 114 -20.76 -37.27 21.73
C PHE A 114 -22.15 -36.79 22.16
N TYR A 115 -22.75 -35.88 21.40
CA TYR A 115 -24.15 -36.06 20.97
C TYR A 115 -24.32 -35.57 19.53
N ARG A 116 -24.49 -36.56 18.65
CA ARG A 116 -25.18 -36.44 17.36
C ARG A 116 -26.59 -35.91 17.61
N SER A 117 -27.05 -34.98 16.79
CA SER A 117 -28.21 -35.17 15.89
C SER A 117 -28.40 -33.97 14.98
N ARG A 118 -28.68 -34.27 13.71
CA ARG A 118 -28.98 -33.35 12.60
C ARG A 118 -30.52 -33.35 12.38
N PRO A 119 -31.04 -32.64 11.38
CA PRO A 119 -31.71 -31.34 11.42
C PRO A 119 -33.25 -31.43 11.42
N ALA A 120 -33.95 -30.30 11.61
CA ALA A 120 -35.37 -30.18 11.25
C ALA A 120 -35.58 -29.16 10.12
N GLN A 121 -35.81 -29.71 8.92
CA GLN A 121 -36.69 -29.21 7.86
C GLN A 121 -38.10 -28.88 8.44
N LYS A 122 -39.05 -28.08 7.91
CA LYS A 122 -39.48 -27.51 6.62
C LYS A 122 -40.48 -26.37 7.02
N HIS A 123 -40.81 -25.36 6.23
CA HIS A 123 -41.84 -25.45 5.20
C HIS A 123 -41.97 -24.13 4.43
N GLN A 124 -42.03 -24.25 3.11
CA GLN A 124 -42.73 -23.35 2.20
C GLN A 124 -44.01 -24.07 1.75
N PRO A 125 -45.09 -23.34 1.44
CA PRO A 125 -45.91 -23.62 0.24
C PRO A 125 -45.89 -22.35 -0.64
N THR A 126 -45.37 -22.34 -1.89
CA THR A 126 -45.92 -22.89 -3.16
C THR A 126 -47.36 -22.42 -3.39
N GLU A 127 -47.67 -21.63 -4.43
CA GLU A 127 -47.94 -22.00 -5.84
C GLU A 127 -47.37 -20.91 -6.79
N ARG A 128 -46.60 -21.12 -7.86
CA ARG A 128 -46.61 -22.02 -9.04
C ARG A 128 -47.88 -22.00 -9.89
N LEU A 129 -47.75 -21.48 -11.11
CA LEU A 129 -48.04 -22.08 -12.44
C LEU A 129 -48.18 -20.92 -13.44
N ALA A 130 -47.91 -21.01 -14.73
CA ALA A 130 -47.14 -21.87 -15.61
C ALA A 130 -47.17 -21.15 -16.97
N ASN A 131 -46.15 -21.41 -17.79
CA ASN A 131 -45.97 -20.84 -19.11
C ASN A 131 -46.99 -21.34 -20.15
N SER A 132 -46.93 -20.69 -21.32
CA SER A 132 -47.29 -21.14 -22.69
C SER A 132 -48.74 -20.88 -23.12
N SER A 133 -49.08 -20.48 -24.35
CA SER A 133 -48.39 -19.95 -25.53
C SER A 133 -49.47 -19.63 -26.59
N ILE A 134 -49.11 -18.81 -27.60
CA ILE A 134 -49.62 -18.72 -29.00
C ILE A 134 -50.94 -17.99 -29.41
N TYR A 135 -50.79 -17.27 -30.55
CA TYR A 135 -51.71 -16.80 -31.63
C TYR A 135 -52.48 -15.47 -31.40
N MET A 136 -52.17 -14.39 -32.12
CA MET A 136 -52.49 -13.98 -33.53
C MET A 136 -53.82 -13.22 -33.69
N THR A 137 -53.69 -11.98 -34.21
CA THR A 137 -54.58 -11.21 -35.12
C THR A 137 -56.10 -11.42 -35.08
N ASN A 138 -56.85 -10.35 -34.87
CA ASN A 138 -57.50 -9.58 -35.95
C ASN A 138 -57.96 -8.21 -35.45
#